data_AF-A0A7W1A282-F1
#
_entry.id   AF-A0A7W1A282-F1
#
_cell.length_a   1.000
_cell.length_b   1.000
_cell.length_c   1.000
_cell.angle_alpha   90.00
_cell.angle_beta   90.00
_cell.angle_gamma   90.00
#
_symmetry.space_group_name_H-M   'P 1'
#
loop_
_entity.id
_entity.type
_entity.pdbx_description
1 polymer ?
#
loop_
_entity_poly.entity_id
_entity_poly.type
_entity_poly.pdbx_seq_one_letter_code
_entity_poly.pdbx_strand_id
1 'polypeptide(L)' 'MAQEITDPGVTAAVAAAMSADAPPEEIAAPGSFELFRLDVSEVVVVRVGEGHLLIESWQEGRGVRTAQR' A
#
# COMPACT_ATOMS: atom_id res chain seq x y z
N MET A 1 -7.45 -3.48 -10.89
CA MET A 1 -8.85 -3.31 -10.43
C MET A 1 -8.85 -3.44 -8.92
N ALA A 2 -9.62 -2.63 -8.21
CA ALA A 2 -9.78 -2.78 -6.76
C ALA A 2 -10.92 -3.77 -6.47
N GLN A 3 -10.70 -4.68 -5.53
CA GLN A 3 -11.72 -5.58 -5.01
C GLN A 3 -12.01 -5.19 -3.56
N GLU A 4 -13.27 -4.86 -3.24
CA GLU A 4 -13.69 -4.66 -1.86
C GLU A 4 -13.67 -6.00 -1.10
N ILE A 5 -13.18 -5.96 0.13
CA ILE A 5 -13.13 -7.11 1.04
C ILE A 5 -14.05 -6.80 2.23
N THR A 6 -15.14 -7.54 2.34
CA THR A 6 -16.13 -7.40 3.42
C THR A 6 -16.07 -8.54 4.43
N ASP A 7 -15.10 -9.46 4.31
CA ASP A 7 -14.96 -10.59 5.23
C ASP A 7 -14.67 -10.08 6.66
N PRO A 8 -15.50 -10.44 7.66
CA PRO A 8 -15.34 -9.94 9.02
C PRO A 8 -14.03 -10.38 9.70
N GLY A 9 -13.52 -11.57 9.37
CA GLY A 9 -12.27 -12.08 9.93
C GLY A 9 -11.06 -11.32 9.39
N VAL A 10 -11.05 -11.07 8.07
CA VAL A 10 -9.98 -10.30 7.42
C VAL A 10 -9.99 -8.84 7.87
N THR A 11 -11.16 -8.21 7.92
CA THR A 11 -11.29 -6.81 8.38
C THR A 11 -10.85 -6.67 9.85
N ALA A 12 -11.20 -7.61 10.73
CA ALA A 12 -10.72 -7.62 12.11
C ALA A 12 -9.19 -7.78 12.21
N ALA A 13 -8.59 -8.64 11.39
CA ALA A 13 -7.14 -8.82 11.37
C ALA A 13 -6.41 -7.56 10.90
N VAL A 14 -6.92 -6.87 9.88
CA VAL A 14 -6.36 -5.60 9.39
C VAL A 14 -6.51 -4.49 10.45
N ALA A 15 -7.68 -4.39 11.09
CA ALA A 15 -7.93 -3.43 12.16
C ALA A 15 -6.92 -3.60 13.31
N ALA A 16 -6.67 -4.85 13.73
CA ALA A 16 -5.68 -5.16 14.75
C ALA A 16 -4.25 -4.80 14.32
N ALA A 17 -3.87 -5.10 13.07
CA ALA A 17 -2.55 -4.77 12.54
C ALA A 17 -2.31 -3.25 12.44
N MET A 18 -3.30 -2.48 11.98
CA MET A 18 -3.23 -1.01 11.93
C MET A 18 -3.11 -0.39 13.33
N SER A 19 -3.67 -1.06 14.33
CA SER A 19 -3.72 -0.55 15.71
C SER A 19 -2.57 -1.07 16.60
N ALA A 20 -1.68 -1.91 16.07
CA ALA A 20 -0.67 -2.61 16.87
C ALA A 20 0.25 -1.65 17.66
N ASP A 21 0.59 -0.52 17.06
CA ASP A 21 1.44 0.52 17.65
C ASP A 21 0.72 1.87 17.79
N ALA A 22 -0.61 1.88 17.64
CA ALA A 22 -1.42 3.09 17.69
C ALA A 22 -1.77 3.48 19.14
N PRO A 23 -1.88 4.79 19.46
CA PRO A 23 -2.42 5.21 20.75
C PRO A 23 -3.90 4.81 20.88
N PRO A 24 -4.44 4.68 22.11
CA PRO A 24 -5.79 4.17 22.35
C PRO A 24 -6.92 4.90 21.60
N GLU A 25 -6.75 6.19 21.38
CA GLU A 25 -7.67 7.06 20.63
C GLU A 25 -7.69 6.81 19.11
N GLU A 26 -6.70 6.11 18.57
CA GLU A 26 -6.55 5.83 17.13
C GLU A 26 -6.72 4.35 16.77
N ILE A 27 -7.18 3.53 17.72
CA ILE A 27 -7.47 2.12 17.47
C ILE A 27 -8.59 2.00 16.43
N ALA A 28 -8.25 1.43 15.27
CA ALA A 28 -9.21 1.12 14.23
C ALA A 28 -10.11 -0.03 14.68
N ALA A 29 -11.43 0.16 14.57
CA ALA A 29 -12.40 -0.90 14.81
C ALA A 29 -12.87 -1.50 13.48
N PRO A 30 -13.26 -2.78 13.43
CA PRO A 30 -13.94 -3.32 12.25
C PRO A 30 -15.16 -2.45 11.89
N GLY A 31 -15.23 -2.00 10.64
CA GLY A 31 -16.28 -1.08 10.16
C GLY A 31 -15.96 0.42 10.29
N SER A 32 -14.82 0.81 10.88
CA SER A 32 -14.36 2.20 10.87
C SER A 32 -13.60 2.58 9.58
N PHE A 33 -13.42 1.62 8.67
CA PHE A 33 -12.72 1.77 7.40
C PHE A 33 -13.30 0.81 6.37
N GLU A 34 -13.06 1.13 5.09
CA GLU A 34 -13.34 0.24 3.97
C GLU A 34 -12.05 -0.45 3.54
N LEU A 35 -12.11 -1.76 3.28
CA LEU A 35 -10.94 -2.56 2.91
C LEU A 35 -11.00 -2.95 1.44
N PHE A 36 -9.94 -2.62 0.70
CA PHE A 36 -9.80 -2.97 -0.71
C PHE A 36 -8.49 -3.72 -0.96
N ARG A 37 -8.56 -4.82 -1.71
CA ARG A 37 -7.38 -5.49 -2.29
C ARG A 37 -7.08 -4.90 -3.66
N LEU A 38 -5.81 -4.63 -3.90
CA LEU A 38 -5.28 -4.24 -5.20
C LEU A 38 -4.27 -5.29 -5.65
N ASP A 39 -4.52 -5.89 -6.81
CA ASP A 39 -3.54 -6.72 -7.50
C ASP A 39 -2.69 -5.79 -8.40
N VAL A 40 -1.47 -5.52 -7.96
CA VAL A 40 -0.57 -4.53 -8.58
C VAL A 40 0.41 -5.23 -9.52
N SER A 41 0.34 -4.94 -10.82
CA SER A 41 1.26 -5.48 -11.82
C SER A 41 2.50 -4.61 -12.06
N GLU A 42 2.42 -3.32 -11.70
CA GLU A 42 3.48 -2.34 -11.90
C GLU A 42 3.42 -1.22 -10.85
N VAL A 43 4.58 -0.78 -10.38
CA VAL A 43 4.76 0.39 -9.51
C VAL A 43 5.86 1.26 -10.09
N VAL A 44 5.59 2.55 -10.26
CA VAL A 44 6.61 3.53 -10.67
C VAL A 44 6.74 4.58 -9.59
N VAL A 45 7.95 4.72 -9.05
CA VAL A 45 8.33 5.76 -8.11
C VAL A 45 9.22 6.75 -8.85
N VAL A 46 8.80 8.02 -8.84
CA VAL A 46 9.57 9.12 -9.42
C VAL A 46 10.05 10.02 -8.30
N ARG A 47 11.37 10.19 -8.19
CA ARG A 47 11.98 11.14 -7.25
C ARG A 47 12.61 12.27 -8.07
N VAL A 48 12.22 13.49 -7.73
CA VAL A 48 12.74 14.71 -8.36
C VAL A 48 13.67 15.38 -7.35
N GLY A 49 14.92 15.57 -7.71
CA GLY A 49 15.90 16.34 -6.94
C GLY A 49 16.44 17.51 -7.74
N GLU A 50 17.34 18.30 -7.14
CA GLU A 50 18.00 19.40 -7.86
C GLU A 50 18.86 18.84 -8.99
N GLY A 51 18.41 19.07 -10.24
CA GLY A 51 19.13 18.69 -11.45
C GLY A 51 19.18 17.19 -11.77
N HIS A 52 18.40 16.35 -11.08
CA HIS A 52 18.32 14.92 -11.40
C HIS A 52 16.92 14.35 -11.20
N LEU A 53 16.60 13.37 -12.05
CA LEU A 53 15.35 12.61 -12.04
C LEU A 53 15.69 11.13 -11.85
N LEU A 54 15.18 10.53 -10.79
CA LEU A 54 15.27 9.09 -10.56
C LEU A 54 13.89 8.46 -10.81
N ILE A 55 13.86 7.48 -11.71
CA ILE A 55 12.67 6.67 -11.99
C ILE A 55 12.98 5.24 -11.59
N GLU A 56 12.28 4.75 -10.58
CA GLU A 56 12.31 3.35 -10.15
C GLU A 56 11.01 2.70 -10.62
N SER A 57 11.11 1.63 -11.40
CA SER A 57 9.95 0.88 -11.89
C SER A 57 10.07 -0.58 -11.45
N TRP A 58 9.04 -1.09 -10.79
CA TRP A 58 8.88 -2.50 -10.51
C TRP A 58 7.75 -3.04 -11.36
N GLN A 59 7.95 -4.21 -11.96
CA GLN A 59 6.90 -4.92 -12.68
C GLN A 59 6.91 -6.39 -12.28
N GLU A 60 5.72 -6.98 -12.18
CA GLU A 60 5.54 -8.40 -11.90
C GLU A 60 6.41 -9.27 -12.82
N GLY A 61 7.13 -10.24 -12.24
CA GLY A 61 8.03 -11.13 -12.96
C GLY A 61 9.31 -10.49 -13.51
N ARG A 62 9.50 -9.17 -13.39
CA ARG A 62 10.68 -8.46 -13.94
C ARG A 62 11.56 -7.80 -12.87
N GLY A 63 11.06 -7.65 -11.65
CA GLY A 63 11.79 -7.02 -10.55
C GLY A 63 11.90 -5.50 -10.72
N VAL A 64 12.78 -4.89 -9.93
CA VAL A 64 13.00 -3.44 -9.91
C VAL A 64 14.02 -3.04 -10.98
N ARG A 65 13.75 -1.93 -11.67
CA ARG A 65 14.64 -1.27 -12.63
C ARG A 65 14.75 0.21 -12.30
N THR A 66 15.93 0.77 -12.52
CA THR A 66 16.22 2.17 -12.20
C THR A 66 16.71 2.89 -13.46
N ALA A 67 16.17 4.07 -13.71
CA ALA A 67 16.66 5.01 -14.71
C ALA A 67 16.96 6.36 -14.06
N GLN A 68 18.09 6.95 -14.42
CA GLN A 68 18.51 8.26 -13.96
C GLN A 68 18.65 9.22 -15.15
N ARG A 69 18.15 10.44 -14.99
CA ARG A 69 18.26 11.54 -15.96
C ARG A 69 18.71 12.81 -15.28
#